data_AF-I0GQH3-F1
#
_entry.id   AF-I0GQH3-F1
#
_cell.length_a   1.000
_cell.length_b   1.000
_cell.length_c   1.000
_cell.angle_alpha   90.00
_cell.angle_beta   90.00
_cell.angle_gamma   90.00
#
_symmetry.space_group_name_H-M   'P 1'
#
loop_
_entity.id
_entity.type
_entity.pdbx_description
1 polymer ?
#
loop_
_entity_poly.entity_id
_entity_poly.type
_entity_poly.pdbx_seq_one_letter_code
_entity_poly.pdbx_strand_id
1 'polypeptide(L)'
;MKETKEVQEQRELLSAKYRRAIPMAEEIWQHFKDNEYKIIACPVIHTETREIYCVYQALYGSYGVYCRPLDMFMSEVDHEKYPKIRQKYRFEHKE
;
A
#
# COMPACT_ATOMS: atom_id res chain seq x y z
N MET A 1 -4.57 21.15 -3.36
CA MET A 1 -5.70 20.83 -4.25
C MET A 1 -6.69 20.04 -3.40
N LYS A 2 -7.96 20.45 -3.29
CA LYS A 2 -8.94 19.72 -2.46
C LYS A 2 -9.32 18.41 -3.16
N GLU A 3 -9.37 17.30 -2.43
CA GLU A 3 -9.85 16.02 -2.97
C GLU A 3 -11.31 16.15 -3.46
N THR A 4 -11.66 15.42 -4.52
CA THR A 4 -13.03 15.39 -5.03
C THR A 4 -13.89 14.50 -4.13
N LYS A 5 -15.21 14.73 -4.13
CA LYS A 5 -16.18 13.93 -3.35
C LYS A 5 -16.07 12.42 -3.64
N GLU A 6 -15.83 12.07 -4.90
CA GLU A 6 -15.67 10.70 -5.37
C GLU A 6 -14.40 10.03 -4.81
N VAL A 7 -13.29 10.77 -4.74
CA VAL A 7 -12.04 10.29 -4.13
C VAL A 7 -12.20 10.05 -2.63
N GLN A 8 -12.95 10.93 -1.95
CA GLN A 8 -13.23 10.80 -0.52
C GLN A 8 -14.09 9.56 -0.22
N GLU A 9 -15.17 9.35 -0.97
CA GLU A 9 -16.06 8.20 -0.83
C GLU A 9 -15.32 6.88 -1.11
N GLN A 10 -14.47 6.84 -2.14
CA GLN A 10 -13.62 5.69 -2.43
C GLN A 10 -12.66 5.37 -1.26
N ARG A 11 -12.05 6.39 -0.65
CA ARG A 11 -11.16 6.21 0.51
C ARG A 11 -11.92 5.65 1.72
N GLU A 12 -13.13 6.12 1.98
CA GLU A 12 -13.99 5.61 3.05
C GLU A 12 -14.33 4.13 2.85
N LEU A 13 -14.71 3.75 1.62
CA LEU A 13 -14.99 2.35 1.26
C LEU A 13 -13.75 1.46 1.44
N LEU A 14 -12.58 1.92 1.01
CA LEU A 14 -11.33 1.16 1.17
C LEU A 14 -10.95 1.04 2.65
N SER A 15 -11.06 2.12 3.41
CA SER A 15 -10.80 2.11 4.86
C SER A 15 -11.72 1.09 5.57
N ALA A 16 -13.00 1.05 5.21
CA ALA A 16 -13.95 0.06 5.71
C ALA A 16 -13.58 -1.37 5.29
N LYS A 17 -13.18 -1.59 4.02
CA LYS A 17 -12.77 -2.91 3.49
C LYS A 17 -11.58 -3.49 4.27
N TYR A 18 -10.51 -2.71 4.42
CA TYR A 18 -9.27 -3.21 5.01
C TYR A 18 -9.21 -3.06 6.53
N ARG A 19 -10.04 -2.19 7.12
CA ARG A 19 -10.03 -1.85 8.56
C ARG A 19 -8.66 -1.34 9.03
N ARG A 20 -8.03 -0.50 8.20
CA ARG A 20 -6.70 0.10 8.41
C ARG A 20 -6.55 1.34 7.54
N ALA A 21 -5.61 2.21 7.92
CA ALA A 21 -5.27 3.40 7.14
C ALA A 21 -4.85 3.03 5.70
N ILE A 22 -5.36 3.77 4.73
CA ILE A 22 -4.99 3.62 3.32
C ILE A 22 -3.71 4.43 3.08
N PRO A 23 -2.69 3.86 2.41
CA PRO A 23 -1.44 4.56 2.15
C PRO A 23 -1.68 5.89 1.46
N MET A 24 -1.01 6.93 1.92
CA MET A 24 -1.04 8.28 1.35
C MET A 24 0.30 8.64 0.74
N ALA A 25 0.28 9.50 -0.27
CA ALA A 25 1.51 9.98 -0.90
C ALA A 25 2.46 10.59 0.14
N GLU A 26 3.76 10.38 -0.07
CA GLU A 26 4.88 10.77 0.82
C GLU A 26 5.01 9.99 2.13
N GLU A 27 4.07 9.11 2.49
CA GLU A 27 4.26 8.20 3.62
C GLU A 27 5.35 7.16 3.35
N ILE A 28 6.03 6.72 4.42
CA ILE A 28 6.98 5.61 4.37
C ILE A 28 6.31 4.35 4.91
N TRP A 29 6.43 3.26 4.17
CA TRP A 29 5.90 1.95 4.52
C TRP A 29 7.01 0.91 4.46
N GLN A 30 7.08 0.04 5.48
CA GLN A 30 8.07 -1.02 5.58
C GLN A 30 7.46 -2.34 5.13
N HIS A 31 8.11 -2.99 4.16
CA HIS A 31 7.79 -4.35 3.78
C HIS A 31 8.32 -5.32 4.84
N PHE A 32 7.64 -6.45 5.07
CA PHE A 32 8.02 -7.49 6.06
C PHE A 32 9.41 -8.13 5.87
N LYS A 33 10.13 -7.74 4.80
CA LYS A 33 11.51 -8.15 4.52
C LYS A 33 12.50 -7.00 4.75
N ASP A 34 12.16 -6.09 5.65
CA ASP A 34 13.01 -4.99 6.12
C ASP A 34 13.47 -4.01 5.03
N ASN A 35 12.67 -3.85 3.98
CA ASN A 35 12.89 -2.85 2.94
C ASN A 35 11.84 -1.75 3.08
N GLU A 36 12.30 -0.50 2.96
CA GLU A 36 11.46 0.69 3.08
C GLU A 36 11.09 1.24 1.72
N TYR A 37 9.86 1.76 1.64
CA TYR A 37 9.29 2.32 0.43
C TYR A 37 8.53 3.59 0.73
N LYS A 38 8.66 4.59 -0.15
CA LYS A 38 7.83 5.79 -0.11
C LYS A 38 6.64 5.63 -1.03
N ILE A 39 5.44 5.94 -0.55
CA ILE A 39 4.23 5.94 -1.37
C ILE A 39 4.28 7.14 -2.33
N ILE A 40 4.07 6.87 -3.62
CA ILE A 40 4.01 7.90 -4.66
C ILE A 40 2.56 8.28 -4.92
N ALA A 41 1.68 7.28 -5.08
CA ALA A 41 0.26 7.50 -5.31
C ALA A 41 -0.56 6.29 -4.83
N CYS A 42 -1.61 6.57 -4.05
CA CYS A 42 -2.55 5.57 -3.59
C CYS A 42 -3.85 6.25 -3.09
N PRO A 43 -5.04 5.72 -3.43
CA PRO A 43 -5.29 4.63 -4.39
C PRO A 43 -5.11 5.07 -5.86
N VAL A 44 -4.69 4.15 -6.73
CA VAL A 44 -4.63 4.34 -8.20
C VAL A 44 -5.59 3.34 -8.87
N ILE A 45 -6.29 3.74 -9.91
CA ILE A 45 -7.22 2.86 -10.64
C ILE A 45 -6.55 2.37 -11.92
N HIS A 46 -6.47 1.05 -12.09
CA HIS A 46 -6.05 0.45 -13.35
C HIS A 46 -7.16 0.62 -14.40
N THR A 47 -6.84 1.20 -15.56
CA THR A 47 -7.85 1.65 -16.53
C THR A 47 -8.63 0.50 -17.18
N GLU A 48 -7.96 -0.62 -17.41
CA GLU A 48 -8.49 -1.78 -18.15
C GLU A 48 -9.32 -2.69 -17.25
N THR A 49 -8.91 -2.88 -15.99
CA THR A 49 -9.54 -3.83 -15.06
C THR A 49 -10.34 -3.15 -13.95
N ARG A 50 -10.16 -1.84 -13.76
CA ARG A 50 -10.70 -1.06 -12.63
C ARG A 50 -10.21 -1.52 -11.26
N GLU A 51 -9.20 -2.37 -11.20
CA GLU A 51 -8.57 -2.78 -9.96
C GLU A 51 -7.81 -1.61 -9.32
N ILE A 52 -7.75 -1.62 -8.00
CA ILE A 52 -7.06 -0.59 -7.23
C ILE A 52 -5.62 -1.01 -6.98
N TYR A 53 -4.70 -0.10 -7.19
CA TYR A 53 -3.26 -0.28 -7.04
C TYR A 53 -2.66 0.75 -6.08
N CYS A 54 -1.46 0.43 -5.60
CA CYS A 54 -0.55 1.32 -4.89
C CYS A 54 0.72 1.47 -5.73
N VAL A 55 1.15 2.72 -5.95
CA VAL A 55 2.42 3.05 -6.60
C VAL A 55 3.38 3.56 -5.54
N TYR A 56 4.57 2.96 -5.46
CA TYR A 56 5.54 3.22 -4.40
C TYR A 56 6.97 3.08 -4.91
N GLN A 57 7.91 3.78 -4.28
CA GLN A 57 9.32 3.83 -4.64
C GLN A 57 10.17 3.16 -3.56
N ALA A 58 11.10 2.28 -3.95
CA ALA A 58 12.10 1.76 -3.03
C ALA A 58 13.01 2.87 -2.51
N LEU A 59 13.29 2.86 -1.21
CA LEU A 59 14.27 3.77 -0.58
C LEU A 59 15.67 3.14 -0.47
N TYR A 60 15.93 2.14 -1.31
CA TYR A 60 17.17 1.36 -1.32
C TYR A 60 17.56 0.99 -2.76
N GLY A 61 18.81 0.54 -2.93
CA GLY A 61 19.33 0.10 -4.22
C GLY A 61 19.25 1.21 -5.27
N SER A 62 18.64 0.92 -6.42
CA SER A 62 18.48 1.87 -7.54
C SER A 62 17.23 2.76 -7.42
N TYR A 63 16.55 2.77 -6.27
CA TYR A 63 15.34 3.59 -6.03
C TYR A 63 14.23 3.39 -7.06
N GLY A 64 14.01 2.15 -7.49
CA GLY A 64 12.99 1.79 -8.47
C GLY A 64 11.56 2.10 -8.02
N VAL A 65 10.68 2.40 -8.98
CA VAL A 65 9.26 2.67 -8.77
C VAL A 65 8.45 1.45 -9.20
N TYR A 66 7.52 1.02 -8.34
CA TYR A 66 6.73 -0.19 -8.52
C TYR A 66 5.24 0.11 -8.41
N CYS A 67 4.43 -0.71 -9.07
CA CYS A 67 2.98 -0.69 -9.00
C CYS A 67 2.50 -2.09 -8.56
N ARG A 68 1.61 -2.15 -7.57
CA ARG A 68 1.11 -3.43 -7.02
C ARG A 68 -0.39 -3.34 -6.72
N PRO A 69 -1.18 -4.42 -6.94
CA PRO A 69 -2.58 -4.43 -6.51
C PRO A 69 -2.69 -4.09 -5.03
N LEU A 70 -3.62 -3.20 -4.68
CA LEU A 70 -3.77 -2.71 -3.31
C LEU A 70 -4.14 -3.85 -2.36
N ASP A 71 -4.95 -4.81 -2.81
CA ASP A 71 -5.26 -6.02 -2.03
C ASP A 71 -4.00 -6.80 -1.63
N MET A 72 -3.03 -6.91 -2.54
CA MET A 72 -1.75 -7.58 -2.27
C MET A 72 -0.76 -6.72 -1.49
N PHE A 73 -0.93 -5.40 -1.48
CA PHE A 73 -0.12 -4.49 -0.65
C PHE A 73 -0.63 -4.52 0.80
N MET A 74 -1.95 -4.51 0.98
CA MET A 74 -2.60 -4.42 2.29
C MET A 74 -2.75 -5.78 2.99
N SER A 75 -2.46 -6.89 2.31
CA SER A 75 -2.67 -8.25 2.84
C SER A 75 -1.79 -8.57 4.05
N GLU A 76 -2.21 -9.57 4.81
CA GLU A 76 -1.38 -10.20 5.84
C GLU A 76 -0.15 -10.90 5.23
N VAL A 77 0.89 -11.06 6.03
CA VAL A 77 2.01 -11.94 5.69
C VAL A 77 1.51 -13.38 5.68
N ASP A 78 1.99 -14.15 4.71
CA ASP A 78 1.81 -15.60 4.70
C ASP A 78 2.72 -16.22 5.77
N HIS A 79 2.16 -16.47 6.95
CA HIS A 79 2.90 -17.00 8.10
C HIS A 79 3.13 -18.51 8.01
N GLU A 80 2.45 -19.24 7.12
CA GLU A 80 2.80 -20.63 6.82
C GLU A 80 4.15 -20.68 6.10
N LYS A 81 4.32 -19.78 5.12
CA LYS A 81 5.58 -19.64 4.39
C LYS A 81 6.68 -18.93 5.19
N TYR A 82 6.31 -17.97 6.03
CA TYR A 82 7.24 -17.13 6.80
C TYR A 82 6.93 -17.14 8.30
N PRO A 83 7.07 -18.29 8.99
CA PRO A 83 6.60 -18.47 10.37
C PRO A 83 7.34 -17.63 11.42
N LYS A 84 8.49 -17.06 11.07
CA LYS A 84 9.31 -16.25 11.99
C LYS A 84 9.06 -14.74 11.88
N ILE A 85 8.28 -14.31 10.88
CA ILE A 85 7.99 -12.90 10.68
C ILE A 85 6.99 -12.44 11.73
N ARG A 86 7.34 -11.36 12.44
CA ARG A 86 6.47 -10.76 13.47
C ARG A 86 5.49 -9.75 12.89
N GLN A 87 5.89 -9.11 11.78
CA GLN A 87 5.08 -8.12 11.08
C GLN A 87 3.78 -8.79 10.62
N LYS A 88 2.62 -8.22 10.98
CA LYS A 88 1.34 -8.85 10.68
C LYS A 88 1.01 -8.73 9.20
N TYR A 89 1.32 -7.58 8.60
CA TYR A 89 0.95 -7.26 7.23
C TYR A 89 2.16 -7.14 6.32
N ARG A 90 1.97 -7.38 5.02
CA ARG A 90 3.07 -7.31 4.05
C ARG A 90 3.77 -5.96 4.06
N PHE A 91 3.00 -4.90 4.24
CA PHE A 91 3.47 -3.54 4.43
C PHE A 91 2.80 -2.93 5.66
N GLU A 92 3.58 -2.20 6.46
CA GLU A 92 3.10 -1.44 7.62
C GLU A 92 3.64 -0.01 7.55
N HIS A 93 2.81 0.97 7.93
CA HIS A 93 3.18 2.38 7.95
C HIS A 93 4.28 2.60 8.98
N LYS A 94 5.29 3.38 8.61
CA LYS A 94 6.38 3.79 9.50
C LYS A 94 6.10 5.22 9.96
N GLU A 95 5.90 5.40 11.26
CA GLU A 95 5.75 6.71 11.90
C GLU A 95 7.03 7.55 11.83
#